data_AF-A0A354XTR7-F1
#
_entry.id   AF-A0A354XTR7-F1
#
_cell.length_a   1.000
_cell.length_b   1.000
_cell.length_c   1.000
_cell.angle_alpha   90.00
_cell.angle_beta   90.00
_cell.angle_gamma   90.00
#
_symmetry.space_group_name_H-M   'P 1'
#
loop_
_entity.id
_entity.type
_entity.pdbx_description
1 polymer ?
#
loop_
_entity_poly.entity_id
_entity_poly.type
_entity_poly.pdbx_seq_one_letter_code
_entity_poly.pdbx_strand_id
1 'polypeptide(L)'
;MTSLYILLGIIVFFLMALYISNTIQRKKGNTQERKTPLPSIDVRTKQEKESGCCGMHEVCEKDSLIAAFREEPEYFDDEELDRFHFRESGSYSDKEVEEFREVFYTIVDEEKPRWVRSLQLRGIAVPDQIKDEIVLVVSDLREAKMHA
;
A
#
# COMPACT_ATOMS: atom_id res chain seq x y z
N MET A 1 -27.01 38.76 6.17
CA MET A 1 -25.71 39.26 6.64
C MET A 1 -25.12 38.36 7.71
N THR A 2 -25.84 38.03 8.79
CA THR A 2 -25.40 37.10 9.85
C THR A 2 -25.02 35.70 9.33
N SER A 3 -25.81 35.13 8.42
CA SER A 3 -25.55 33.80 7.85
C SER A 3 -24.24 33.72 7.04
N LEU A 4 -23.82 34.83 6.42
CA LEU A 4 -22.54 34.89 5.69
C LEU A 4 -21.34 34.86 6.65
N TYR A 5 -21.44 35.52 7.80
CA TYR A 5 -20.39 35.47 8.83
C TYR A 5 -20.29 34.09 9.49
N ILE A 6 -21.42 33.38 9.65
CA ILE A 6 -21.42 32.00 10.17
C ILE A 6 -20.71 31.06 9.19
N LEU A 7 -21.03 31.14 7.90
CA LEU A 7 -20.38 30.32 6.88
C LEU A 7 -18.87 30.61 6.77
N LEU A 8 -18.46 31.88 6.78
CA LEU A 8 -17.04 32.25 6.82
C LEU A 8 -16.34 31.73 8.07
N GLY A 9 -16.99 31.79 9.23
CA GLY A 9 -16.44 31.26 10.48
C GLY A 9 -16.18 29.75 10.41
N ILE A 10 -17.12 28.99 9.83
CA ILE A 10 -17.00 27.54 9.66
C ILE A 10 -15.84 27.21 8.71
N ILE A 11 -15.74 27.91 7.57
CA ILE A 11 -14.66 27.68 6.59
C ILE A 11 -13.29 27.94 7.23
N VAL A 12 -13.13 29.06 7.93
CA VAL A 12 -11.87 29.39 8.61
C VAL A 12 -11.54 28.37 9.71
N PHE A 13 -12.55 27.87 10.43
CA PHE A 13 -12.36 26.83 11.44
C PHE A 13 -11.82 25.52 10.83
N PHE A 14 -12.39 25.05 9.72
CA PHE A 14 -11.91 23.85 9.03
C PHE A 14 -10.48 24.02 8.49
N LEU A 15 -10.17 25.17 7.88
CA LEU A 15 -8.81 25.47 7.41
C LEU A 15 -7.80 25.46 8.56
N MET A 16 -8.16 26.06 9.70
CA MET A 16 -7.31 26.07 10.89
C MET A 16 -7.13 24.68 11.50
N ALA A 17 -8.20 23.87 11.55
CA ALA A 17 -8.15 22.50 12.04
C ALA A 17 -7.25 21.61 11.16
N LEU A 18 -7.36 21.71 9.83
CA LEU A 18 -6.50 20.98 8.89
C LEU A 18 -5.03 21.40 9.03
N TYR A 19 -4.76 22.70 9.16
CA TYR A 19 -3.40 23.21 9.38
C TYR A 19 -2.78 22.70 10.68
N ILE A 20 -3.54 22.69 11.78
CA ILE A 20 -3.09 22.16 13.07
C ILE A 20 -2.87 20.65 12.99
N SER A 21 -3.77 19.90 12.36
CA SER A 21 -3.63 18.45 12.17
C SER A 21 -2.37 18.10 11.38
N ASN A 22 -2.13 18.76 10.24
CA ASN A 22 -0.95 18.54 9.40
C ASN A 22 0.36 18.92 10.14
N THR A 23 0.36 20.02 10.90
CA THR A 23 1.56 20.40 11.68
C THR A 23 1.83 19.45 12.85
N ILE A 24 0.79 18.90 13.49
CA ILE A 24 0.94 17.87 14.52
C ILE A 24 1.40 16.55 13.90
N GLN A 25 0.83 16.12 12.77
CA GLN A 25 1.27 14.92 12.02
C GLN A 25 2.75 15.03 11.63
N ARG A 26 3.18 16.19 11.10
CA ARG A 26 4.59 16.45 10.77
C ARG A 26 5.51 16.49 12.00
N LYS A 27 5.06 17.08 13.12
CA LYS A 27 5.83 17.12 14.38
C LYS A 27 5.87 15.78 15.11
N LYS A 28 4.80 15.01 14.99
CA LYS A 28 4.69 13.60 15.38
C LYS A 28 5.25 12.70 14.27
N GLY A 29 6.11 13.25 13.40
CA GLY A 29 7.07 12.54 12.58
C GLY A 29 7.82 11.56 13.46
N ASN A 30 7.20 10.41 13.64
CA ASN A 30 7.72 9.25 14.29
C ASN A 30 8.64 8.63 13.26
N THR A 31 9.75 9.32 13.00
CA THR A 31 11.01 8.71 12.63
C THR A 31 11.46 7.88 13.82
N GLN A 32 10.67 6.87 14.17
CA GLN A 32 11.23 5.72 14.85
C GLN A 32 12.06 5.03 13.77
N GLU A 33 13.34 5.41 13.69
CA GLU A 33 14.34 4.44 13.25
C GLU A 33 14.13 3.21 14.13
N ARG A 34 13.42 2.21 13.60
CA ARG A 34 13.33 0.91 14.21
C ARG A 34 14.74 0.33 14.12
N LYS A 35 15.56 0.57 15.15
CA LYS A 35 16.75 -0.22 15.46
C LYS A 35 16.27 -1.64 15.73
N THR A 36 16.03 -2.38 14.66
CA THR A 36 15.86 -3.82 14.71
C THR A 36 17.28 -4.36 14.94
N PRO A 37 17.57 -5.03 16.07
CA PRO A 37 18.82 -5.77 16.16
C PRO A 37 18.77 -6.83 15.06
N LEU A 38 19.70 -6.79 14.11
CA LEU A 38 19.81 -7.81 13.09
C LEU A 38 19.90 -9.19 13.78
N PRO A 39 19.02 -10.15 13.46
CA PRO A 39 19.38 -11.54 13.73
C PRO A 39 20.51 -11.90 12.77
N SER A 40 21.66 -12.24 13.32
CA SER A 40 22.76 -12.85 12.59
C SER A 40 22.30 -14.23 12.09
N ILE A 41 21.67 -14.28 10.92
CA ILE A 41 21.44 -15.54 10.22
C ILE A 41 22.75 -15.88 9.52
N ASP A 42 23.50 -16.76 10.18
CA ASP A 42 24.67 -17.44 9.65
C ASP A 42 24.24 -18.26 8.43
N VAL A 43 24.53 -17.74 7.23
CA VAL A 43 24.34 -18.47 5.97
C VAL A 43 25.47 -19.50 5.86
N ARG A 44 25.35 -20.58 6.62
CA ARG A 44 26.08 -21.81 6.37
C ARG A 44 25.13 -22.99 6.35
N THR A 45 25.08 -23.60 5.17
CA THR A 45 24.69 -24.98 4.91
C THR A 45 23.19 -25.23 4.68
N LYS A 46 22.82 -25.38 3.41
CA LYS A 46 22.21 -26.61 2.87
C LYS A 46 22.11 -26.46 1.35
N GLN A 47 23.10 -26.99 0.63
CA GLN A 47 23.04 -28.30 -0.02
C GLN A 47 21.89 -28.41 -1.05
N GLU A 48 22.25 -28.09 -2.29
CA GLU A 48 22.12 -29.02 -3.42
C GLU A 48 20.80 -29.79 -3.50
N LYS A 49 19.86 -29.26 -4.29
CA LYS A 49 18.88 -30.09 -4.98
C LYS A 49 18.80 -29.65 -6.42
N GLU A 50 19.39 -30.49 -7.26
CA GLU A 50 19.42 -30.44 -8.70
C GLU A 50 17.98 -30.37 -9.26
N SER A 51 17.64 -29.22 -9.83
CA SER A 51 16.70 -29.14 -10.94
C SER A 51 17.24 -28.07 -11.88
N GLY A 52 17.71 -28.50 -13.05
CA GLY A 52 18.46 -27.69 -13.99
C GLY A 52 17.83 -26.32 -14.27
N CYS A 53 18.52 -25.26 -13.83
CA CYS A 53 18.35 -23.94 -14.41
C CYS A 53 19.20 -23.89 -15.68
N CYS A 54 18.54 -23.74 -16.84
CA CYS A 54 19.16 -23.45 -18.12
C CYS A 54 20.12 -22.25 -17.96
N GLY A 55 21.40 -22.42 -18.30
CA GLY A 55 22.51 -21.48 -18.06
C GLY A 55 22.45 -20.15 -18.84
N MET A 56 21.26 -19.66 -19.17
CA MET A 56 21.00 -18.37 -19.83
C MET A 56 20.12 -17.45 -18.97
N HIS A 57 20.13 -17.62 -17.64
CA HIS A 57 19.39 -16.75 -16.70
C HIS A 57 20.29 -16.17 -15.59
N GLU A 58 21.62 -16.24 -15.73
CA GLU A 58 22.52 -15.75 -14.67
C GLU A 58 22.56 -14.22 -14.56
N VAL A 59 21.87 -13.50 -15.45
CA VAL A 59 21.82 -12.01 -15.48
C VAL A 59 20.40 -11.45 -15.40
N CYS A 60 19.36 -12.25 -15.12
CA CYS A 60 18.01 -11.72 -14.94
C CYS A 60 17.69 -11.38 -13.48
N GLU A 61 17.52 -10.08 -13.25
CA GLU A 61 16.56 -9.48 -12.30
C GLU A 61 16.84 -9.53 -10.78
N LYS A 62 17.95 -10.09 -10.31
CA LYS A 62 18.20 -10.12 -8.86
C LYS A 62 18.32 -8.72 -8.24
N ASP A 63 18.90 -7.75 -8.96
CA ASP A 63 18.97 -6.36 -8.50
C ASP A 63 17.69 -5.55 -8.75
N SER A 64 16.90 -5.93 -9.77
CA SER A 64 15.64 -5.25 -10.10
C SER A 64 14.53 -5.58 -9.11
N LEU A 65 14.47 -6.84 -8.65
CA LEU A 65 13.52 -7.26 -7.61
C LEU A 65 13.85 -6.59 -6.27
N ILE A 66 15.13 -6.49 -5.90
CA ILE A 66 15.55 -5.89 -4.62
C ILE A 66 15.30 -4.37 -4.60
N ALA A 67 15.46 -3.66 -5.72
CA ALA A 67 15.18 -2.23 -5.80
C ALA A 67 13.68 -1.90 -5.58
N ALA A 68 12.78 -2.75 -6.07
CA ALA A 68 11.34 -2.58 -5.88
C ALA A 68 10.89 -2.76 -4.42
N PHE A 69 11.68 -3.43 -3.58
CA PHE A 69 11.45 -3.55 -2.13
C PHE A 69 12.10 -2.41 -1.30
N ARG A 70 12.81 -1.48 -1.95
CA ARG A 70 13.51 -0.38 -1.26
C ARG A 70 12.70 0.92 -1.18
N GLU A 71 11.58 1.00 -1.91
CA GLU A 71 10.72 2.18 -1.87
C GLU A 71 9.79 2.15 -0.66
N GLU A 72 9.68 3.29 0.02
CA GLU A 72 8.72 3.49 1.10
C GLU A 72 7.28 3.38 0.54
N PRO A 73 6.33 2.82 1.32
CA PRO A 73 4.95 2.71 0.89
C PRO A 73 4.32 4.10 0.71
N GLU A 74 3.68 4.32 -0.44
CA GLU A 74 2.82 5.48 -0.69
C GLU A 74 1.45 5.27 0.00
N TYR A 75 0.95 6.30 0.69
CA TYR A 75 -0.33 6.26 1.41
C TYR A 75 -1.44 6.93 0.59
N PHE A 76 -2.65 6.36 0.64
CA PHE A 76 -3.80 6.74 -0.19
C PHE A 76 -5.06 7.04 0.64
N ASP A 77 -4.90 7.67 1.81
CA ASP A 77 -5.99 7.90 2.79
C ASP A 77 -6.72 6.59 3.18
N ASP A 78 -5.97 5.49 3.28
CA ASP A 78 -6.47 4.14 3.56
C ASP A 78 -5.88 3.53 4.85
N GLU A 79 -5.43 4.37 5.78
CA GLU A 79 -4.78 3.94 7.03
C GLU A 79 -5.69 3.10 7.92
N GLU A 80 -7.02 3.18 7.72
CA GLU A 80 -7.98 2.31 8.41
C GLU A 80 -7.75 0.82 8.10
N LEU A 81 -7.13 0.51 6.96
CA LEU A 81 -6.78 -0.86 6.56
C LEU A 81 -5.50 -1.37 7.24
N ASP A 82 -4.67 -0.50 7.83
CA ASP A 82 -3.41 -0.90 8.50
C ASP A 82 -3.67 -1.83 9.69
N ARG A 83 -4.87 -1.80 10.27
CA ARG A 83 -5.29 -2.72 11.33
C ARG A 83 -5.36 -4.19 10.89
N PHE A 84 -5.36 -4.45 9.57
CA PHE A 84 -5.37 -5.78 8.98
C PHE A 84 -3.97 -6.31 8.64
N HIS A 85 -2.91 -5.62 9.07
CA HIS A 85 -1.53 -6.06 8.87
C HIS A 85 -1.31 -7.49 9.40
N PHE A 86 -0.59 -8.31 8.63
CA PHE A 86 -0.30 -9.72 8.94
C PHE A 86 -1.51 -10.65 9.01
N ARG A 87 -2.69 -10.23 8.54
CA ARG A 87 -3.82 -11.14 8.35
C ARG A 87 -3.75 -11.89 7.02
N GLU A 88 -4.35 -13.06 6.99
CA GLU A 88 -4.45 -13.90 5.79
C GLU A 88 -5.63 -13.48 4.91
N SER A 89 -5.49 -13.59 3.59
CA SER A 89 -6.50 -13.17 2.60
C SER A 89 -7.86 -13.89 2.73
N GLY A 90 -7.89 -15.09 3.30
CA GLY A 90 -9.12 -15.85 3.53
C GLY A 90 -9.77 -15.62 4.90
N SER A 91 -9.15 -14.79 5.76
CA SER A 91 -9.60 -14.60 7.15
C SER A 91 -10.56 -13.42 7.35
N TYR A 92 -10.85 -12.67 6.27
CA TYR A 92 -11.69 -11.47 6.31
C TYR A 92 -13.18 -11.83 6.34
N SER A 93 -13.94 -11.17 7.22
CA SER A 93 -15.40 -11.20 7.21
C SER A 93 -15.97 -10.33 6.09
N ASP A 94 -17.21 -10.59 5.67
CA ASP A 94 -17.86 -9.83 4.58
C ASP A 94 -17.88 -8.32 4.82
N LYS A 95 -18.02 -7.89 6.08
CA LYS A 95 -17.96 -6.47 6.44
C LYS A 95 -16.57 -5.88 6.23
N GLU A 96 -15.53 -6.60 6.63
CA GLU A 96 -14.15 -6.15 6.44
C GLU A 96 -13.79 -6.13 4.96
N VAL A 97 -14.27 -7.10 4.16
CA VAL A 97 -14.13 -7.10 2.70
C VAL A 97 -14.77 -5.86 2.08
N GLU A 98 -15.94 -5.44 2.57
CA GLU A 98 -16.61 -4.23 2.08
C GLU A 98 -15.77 -2.97 2.35
N GLU A 99 -15.05 -2.90 3.47
CA GLU A 99 -14.16 -1.76 3.73
C GLU A 99 -13.02 -1.67 2.71
N PHE A 100 -12.45 -2.81 2.29
CA PHE A 100 -11.48 -2.81 1.19
C PHE A 100 -12.11 -2.36 -0.14
N ARG A 101 -13.39 -2.71 -0.37
CA ARG A 101 -14.14 -2.33 -1.57
C ARG A 101 -14.43 -0.84 -1.60
N GLU A 102 -14.85 -0.27 -0.48
CA GLU A 102 -15.11 1.17 -0.32
C GLU A 102 -13.84 1.97 -0.67
N VAL A 103 -12.71 1.62 -0.08
CA VAL A 103 -11.42 2.25 -0.41
C VAL A 103 -11.07 2.03 -1.89
N PHE A 104 -11.18 0.81 -2.41
CA PHE A 104 -10.82 0.52 -3.79
C PHE A 104 -11.56 1.39 -4.81
N TYR A 105 -12.84 1.70 -4.57
CA TYR A 105 -13.62 2.56 -5.47
C TYR A 105 -13.41 4.07 -5.25
N THR A 106 -12.84 4.50 -4.12
CA THR A 106 -12.45 5.90 -3.94
C THR A 106 -11.12 6.23 -4.62
N ILE A 107 -10.25 5.23 -4.80
CA ILE A 107 -8.97 5.39 -5.49
C ILE A 107 -9.18 5.62 -6.99
N VAL A 108 -8.48 6.61 -7.55
CA VAL A 108 -8.46 6.92 -8.98
C VAL A 108 -7.92 5.72 -9.75
N ASP A 109 -8.56 5.37 -10.87
CA ASP A 109 -8.24 4.16 -11.64
C ASP A 109 -6.74 4.02 -11.94
N GLU A 110 -6.10 5.08 -12.44
CA GLU A 110 -4.66 5.10 -12.77
C GLU A 110 -3.75 4.80 -11.56
N GLU A 111 -4.23 5.03 -10.33
CA GLU A 111 -3.48 4.88 -9.09
C GLU A 111 -3.71 3.53 -8.41
N LYS A 112 -4.77 2.79 -8.79
CA LYS A 112 -5.10 1.46 -8.25
C LYS A 112 -3.91 0.48 -8.24
N PRO A 113 -3.06 0.40 -9.29
CA PRO A 113 -1.88 -0.47 -9.25
C PRO A 113 -0.86 -0.06 -8.18
N ARG A 114 -0.72 1.25 -7.91
CA ARG A 114 0.19 1.75 -6.86
C ARG A 114 -0.37 1.49 -5.47
N TRP A 115 -1.68 1.64 -5.29
CA TRP A 115 -2.37 1.31 -4.05
C TRP A 115 -2.22 -0.18 -3.68
N VAL A 116 -2.45 -1.10 -4.63
CA VAL A 116 -2.24 -2.54 -4.39
C VAL A 116 -0.79 -2.83 -3.98
N ARG A 117 0.18 -2.15 -4.61
CA ARG A 117 1.58 -2.28 -4.23
C ARG A 117 1.86 -1.74 -2.82
N SER A 118 1.24 -0.64 -2.41
CA SER A 118 1.44 -0.09 -1.07
C SER A 118 0.88 -1.00 0.02
N LEU A 119 -0.25 -1.69 -0.22
CA LEU A 119 -0.77 -2.71 0.69
C LEU A 119 0.21 -3.88 0.86
N GLN A 120 0.83 -4.35 -0.22
CA GLN A 120 1.85 -5.42 -0.17
C GLN A 120 3.08 -4.99 0.62
N LEU A 121 3.58 -3.76 0.42
CA LEU A 121 4.71 -3.20 1.16
C LEU A 121 4.39 -3.04 2.66
N ARG A 122 3.13 -2.75 2.98
CA ARG A 122 2.61 -2.69 4.36
C ARG A 122 2.22 -4.06 4.94
N GLY A 123 2.45 -5.16 4.24
CA GLY A 123 2.12 -6.50 4.75
C GLY A 123 0.62 -6.72 5.00
N ILE A 124 -0.24 -6.03 4.24
CA ILE A 124 -1.69 -6.18 4.26
C ILE A 124 -2.09 -7.07 3.08
N ALA A 125 -2.67 -8.23 3.38
CA ALA A 125 -3.18 -9.12 2.35
C ALA A 125 -4.54 -8.63 1.85
N VAL A 126 -4.72 -8.51 0.54
CA VAL A 126 -6.03 -8.21 -0.05
C VAL A 126 -6.96 -9.42 0.14
N PRO A 127 -8.25 -9.23 0.48
CA PRO A 127 -9.21 -10.34 0.62
C PRO A 127 -9.45 -11.09 -0.70
N ASP A 128 -9.58 -12.41 -0.64
CA ASP A 128 -9.75 -13.25 -1.84
C ASP A 128 -10.98 -12.88 -2.67
N GLN A 129 -12.05 -12.40 -2.02
CA GLN A 129 -13.32 -12.03 -2.63
C GLN A 129 -13.23 -10.81 -3.58
N ILE A 130 -12.24 -9.93 -3.39
CA ILE A 130 -12.05 -8.72 -4.21
C ILE A 130 -10.81 -8.82 -5.12
N LYS A 131 -9.95 -9.83 -4.93
CA LYS A 131 -8.74 -10.01 -5.74
C LYS A 131 -9.03 -10.08 -7.24
N ASP A 132 -10.03 -10.86 -7.64
CA ASP A 132 -10.36 -11.04 -9.06
C ASP A 132 -10.80 -9.73 -9.71
N GLU A 133 -11.55 -8.91 -8.98
CA GLU A 133 -11.99 -7.59 -9.44
C GLU A 133 -10.82 -6.62 -9.59
N ILE A 134 -9.93 -6.57 -8.60
CA ILE A 134 -8.72 -5.74 -8.65
C ILE A 134 -7.85 -6.14 -9.85
N VAL A 135 -7.65 -7.44 -10.07
CA VAL A 135 -6.85 -7.95 -11.18
C VAL A 135 -7.47 -7.56 -12.52
N LEU A 136 -8.80 -7.67 -12.66
CA LEU A 136 -9.51 -7.26 -13.88
C LEU A 136 -9.27 -5.77 -14.18
N VAL A 137 -9.55 -4.88 -13.22
CA VAL A 137 -9.42 -3.43 -13.41
C VAL A 137 -7.97 -3.03 -13.71
N VAL A 138 -7.00 -3.58 -12.98
CA VAL A 138 -5.57 -3.29 -13.20
C VAL A 138 -5.10 -3.80 -14.57
N SER A 139 -5.64 -4.92 -15.04
CA SER A 139 -5.30 -5.46 -16.36
C SER A 139 -5.87 -4.59 -17.48
N ASP A 140 -7.13 -4.19 -17.38
CA ASP A 140 -7.80 -3.29 -18.33
C ASP A 140 -7.05 -1.96 -18.47
N LEU A 141 -6.59 -1.39 -17.35
CA LEU A 141 -5.81 -0.15 -17.34
C LEU A 141 -4.45 -0.30 -18.03
N ARG A 142 -3.80 -1.46 -17.90
CA ARG A 142 -2.54 -1.74 -18.60
C ARG A 142 -2.78 -1.84 -20.09
N GLU A 143 -3.83 -2.53 -20.53
CA GLU A 143 -4.19 -2.62 -21.94
C GLU A 143 -4.50 -1.24 -22.53
N ALA A 144 -5.30 -0.43 -21.84
CA ALA A 144 -5.62 0.93 -22.25
C ALA A 144 -4.35 1.79 -22.44
N LYS A 145 -3.37 1.69 -21.53
CA LYS A 145 -2.10 2.41 -21.63
C LYS A 145 -1.20 1.92 -22.77
N MET A 146 -1.30 0.65 -23.17
CA MET A 146 -0.55 0.11 -24.31
C MET A 146 -1.10 0.58 -25.66
N HIS A 147 -2.38 0.97 -25.69
CA HIS A 147 -3.10 1.40 -26.90
C HIS A 147 -3.25 2.92 -27.02
N ALA A 148 -2.85 3.69 -26.00
CA ALA A 148 -2.80 5.15 -25.99
C ALA A 148 -1.47 5.69 -26.53
#